data_AF-A0ABD5DJR2-F1
#
_entry.id   AF-A0ABD5DJR2-F1
#
_cell.length_a   1.000
_cell.length_b   1.000
_cell.length_c   1.000
_cell.angle_alpha   90.00
_cell.angle_beta   90.00
_cell.angle_gamma   90.00
#
_symmetry.space_group_name_H-M   'P 1'
#
loop_
_entity.id
_entity.type
_entity.pdbx_description
1 polymer ?
#
loop_
_entity_poly.entity_id
_entity_poly.type
_entity_poly.pdbx_seq_one_letter_code
_entity_poly.pdbx_strand_id
1 'polypeptide(L)' 'PKLLGFDGTVQYMAASGAPMPTLAAIIAVIMEVPAAILIVLGFFTRPLAVIFIFYTLGTAVIGHHYWDMTGDAVLPN' A
#
# COMPACT_ATOMS: atom_id res chain seq x y z
N PRO A 1 8.04 -11.00 2.14
CA PRO A 1 8.20 -9.53 2.26
C PRO A 1 8.37 -8.89 0.89
N LYS A 2 7.80 -7.70 0.66
CA LYS A 2 7.95 -6.98 -0.63
C LYS A 2 9.42 -6.76 -1.00
N LEU A 3 10.30 -6.68 -0.01
CA LEU A 3 11.75 -6.57 -0.18
C LEU A 3 12.38 -7.79 -0.90
N LEU A 4 11.90 -9.01 -0.64
CA LEU A 4 12.44 -10.24 -1.23
C LEU A 4 11.83 -10.56 -2.61
N GLY A 5 10.73 -9.91 -2.96
CA GLY A 5 10.00 -10.08 -4.23
C GLY A 5 9.66 -8.73 -4.85
N PHE A 6 10.65 -7.84 -4.91
CA PHE A 6 10.43 -6.45 -5.31
C PHE A 6 9.88 -6.35 -6.73
N ASP A 7 10.45 -7.11 -7.67
CA ASP A 7 10.00 -7.11 -9.07
C ASP A 7 8.55 -7.55 -9.22
N GLY A 8 8.15 -8.64 -8.54
CA GLY A 8 6.75 -9.08 -8.50
C GLY A 8 5.81 -8.05 -7.85
N THR A 9 6.31 -7.29 -6.88
CA THR A 9 5.54 -6.20 -6.25
C THR A 9 5.34 -5.03 -7.21
N VAL A 10 6.36 -4.66 -7.98
CA VAL A 10 6.27 -3.61 -9.01
C VAL A 10 5.29 -4.03 -10.11
N GLN A 11 5.38 -5.28 -10.58
CA GLN A 11 4.47 -5.82 -11.58
C GLN A 11 3.02 -5.83 -11.08
N TYR A 12 2.80 -6.25 -9.84
CA TYR A 12 1.47 -6.20 -9.21
C TYR A 12 0.92 -4.77 -9.15
N MET A 13 1.72 -3.80 -8.70
CA MET A 13 1.31 -2.40 -8.62
C MET A 13 1.04 -1.79 -10.00
N ALA A 14 1.79 -2.18 -11.03
CA ALA A 14 1.52 -1.80 -12.40
C ALA A 14 0.17 -2.35 -12.89
N ALA A 15 -0.13 -3.62 -12.58
CA ALA A 15 -1.40 -4.24 -12.91
C ALA A 15 -2.59 -3.63 -12.16
N SER A 16 -2.38 -3.18 -10.91
CA SER A 16 -3.41 -2.49 -10.11
C SER A 16 -3.64 -1.03 -10.53
N GLY A 17 -2.87 -0.48 -11.47
CA GLY A 17 -3.00 0.92 -11.89
C GLY A 17 -2.40 1.92 -10.91
N ALA A 18 -1.50 1.49 -10.03
CA ALA A 18 -0.86 2.39 -9.08
C ALA A 18 -0.01 3.46 -9.80
N PRO A 19 -0.11 4.74 -9.40
CA PRO A 19 0.73 5.79 -9.96
C PRO A 19 2.20 5.52 -9.59
N MET A 20 3.07 5.54 -10.60
CA MET A 20 4.52 5.27 -10.46
C MET A 20 4.81 3.95 -9.70
N PRO A 21 4.53 2.78 -10.29
CA PRO A 21 4.59 1.47 -9.62
C PRO A 21 5.89 1.18 -8.89
N THR A 22 7.04 1.56 -9.47
CA THR A 22 8.35 1.37 -8.85
C THR A 22 8.51 2.20 -7.57
N LEU A 23 8.05 3.45 -7.57
CA LEU A 23 8.10 4.33 -6.41
C LEU A 23 7.13 3.85 -5.32
N ALA A 24 5.91 3.45 -5.72
CA ALA A 24 4.93 2.88 -4.80
C ALA A 24 5.48 1.60 -4.12
N ALA A 25 6.19 0.76 -4.85
CA ALA A 25 6.82 -0.45 -4.29
C ALA A 25 7.91 -0.11 -3.27
N ILE A 26 8.74 0.90 -3.54
CA ILE A 26 9.77 1.37 -2.59
C ILE A 26 9.12 1.87 -1.30
N ILE A 27 8.08 2.70 -1.40
CA ILE A 27 7.34 3.21 -0.23
C ILE A 27 6.73 2.05 0.56
N ALA A 28 6.10 1.08 -0.12
CA ALA A 28 5.50 -0.07 0.53
C ALA A 28 6.53 -0.93 1.28
N VAL A 29 7.75 -1.09 0.74
CA VAL A 29 8.85 -1.78 1.43
C VAL A 29 9.27 -1.04 2.70
N ILE A 30 9.39 0.28 2.66
CA ILE A 30 9.76 1.10 3.82
C ILE A 30 8.69 1.01 4.92
N MET A 31 7.42 1.03 4.53
CA MET A 31 6.31 0.92 5.47
C MET A 31 6.17 -0.48 6.07
N GLU A 32 6.55 -1.53 5.32
CA GLU A 32 6.44 -2.92 5.76
C GLU A 32 7.48 -3.30 6.82
N VAL A 33 8.73 -2.83 6.68
CA VAL A 33 9.85 -3.30 7.51
C VAL A 33 10.41 -2.19 8.42
N PRO A 34 11.05 -1.12 7.92
CA PRO A 34 11.55 -0.02 8.75
C PRO A 34 10.50 0.60 9.68
N ALA A 35 9.33 0.95 9.16
CA ALA A 35 8.31 1.66 9.95
C ALA A 35 7.73 0.76 11.07
N ALA A 36 7.53 -0.53 10.79
CA ALA A 36 7.09 -1.51 11.78
C ALA A 36 8.13 -1.71 12.89
N ILE A 37 9.42 -1.79 12.54
CA ILE A 37 10.51 -1.91 13.52
C ILE A 37 10.56 -0.68 14.44
N LEU A 38 10.46 0.53 13.89
CA LEU A 38 10.49 1.76 14.68
C LEU A 38 9.31 1.84 15.67
N ILE A 39 8.12 1.40 15.26
CA ILE A 39 6.95 1.30 16.16
C ILE A 39 7.23 0.30 17.30
N VAL A 40 7.74 -0.90 16.98
CA VAL A 40 8.03 -1.96 17.97
C VAL A 40 9.07 -1.51 18.98
N LEU A 41 10.09 -0.77 18.53
CA LEU A 41 11.12 -0.19 19.40
C LEU A 41 10.63 1.02 20.22
N GLY A 42 9.38 1.45 20.03
CA GLY A 42 8.81 2.59 20.76
C GLY A 42 9.34 3.95 20.29
N PHE A 43 10.06 4.00 19.17
CA PHE A 43 10.67 5.22 18.66
C PHE A 43 9.66 6.03 17.84
N PHE A 44 9.32 7.24 18.27
CA PHE A 44 8.43 8.15 17.51
C PHE A 44 7.09 7.50 17.08
N THR A 45 6.50 6.71 17.97
CA THR A 45 5.27 5.95 17.68
C THR A 45 4.09 6.83 17.27
N ARG A 46 3.93 8.01 17.88
CA ARG A 46 2.82 8.94 17.57
C ARG A 46 2.93 9.51 16.14
N PRO A 47 4.06 10.11 15.71
CA PRO A 47 4.21 10.50 14.30
C PRO A 47 4.15 9.34 13.31
N LEU A 48 4.75 8.19 13.62
CA LEU A 48 4.69 7.02 12.73
C LEU A 48 3.26 6.52 12.54
N ALA A 49 2.43 6.52 13.59
CA ALA A 49 1.02 6.16 13.47
C ALA A 49 0.28 7.07 12.48
N VAL A 50 0.56 8.38 12.49
CA VAL A 50 0.00 9.33 11.52
C VAL A 50 0.42 9.00 10.09
N ILE A 51 1.70 8.66 9.87
CA ILE A 51 2.19 8.21 8.55
C ILE A 51 1.46 6.93 8.11
N PHE A 52 1.27 5.97 9.02
CA PHE A 52 0.52 4.74 8.74
C PHE A 52 -0.94 5.01 8.36
N ILE A 53 -1.60 5.98 8.98
CA ILE A 53 -2.97 6.38 8.60
C ILE A 53 -3.00 6.83 7.15
N PHE A 54 -2.14 7.77 6.75
CA PHE A 54 -2.11 8.28 5.39
C PHE A 54 -1.71 7.20 4.37
N TYR A 55 -0.72 6.38 4.70
CA TYR A 55 -0.31 5.25 3.87
C TYR A 55 -1.47 4.26 3.65
N THR A 56 -2.22 3.93 4.70
CA THR A 56 -3.35 2.99 4.62
C THR A 56 -4.49 3.59 3.80
N LEU A 57 -4.82 4.87 4.01
CA LEU A 57 -5.85 5.54 3.22
C LEU A 57 -5.46 5.65 1.74
N GLY A 58 -4.22 6.04 1.45
CA GLY A 58 -3.72 6.15 0.07
C GLY A 58 -3.74 4.81 -0.65
N THR A 59 -3.26 3.74 -0.01
CA THR A 59 -3.28 2.40 -0.60
C THR A 59 -4.68 1.81 -0.70
N ALA A 60 -5.60 2.15 0.20
CA ALA A 60 -7.01 1.78 0.07
C ALA A 60 -7.62 2.41 -1.19
N VAL A 61 -7.38 3.70 -1.41
CA VAL A 61 -7.87 4.42 -2.60
C VAL A 61 -7.22 3.90 -3.91
N ILE A 62 -6.00 3.37 -3.87
CA ILE A 62 -5.37 2.82 -5.09
C ILE A 62 -5.76 1.35 -5.32
N GLY A 63 -5.91 0.56 -4.26
CA GLY A 63 -6.15 -0.88 -4.36
C GLY A 63 -7.61 -1.26 -4.54
N HIS A 64 -8.54 -0.35 -4.23
CA HIS A 64 -9.95 -0.66 -4.10
C HIS A 64 -10.83 0.33 -4.87
N HIS A 65 -10.68 0.33 -6.20
CA HIS A 65 -11.43 1.20 -7.12
C HIS A 65 -12.92 0.80 -7.26
N TYR A 66 -13.63 0.71 -6.14
CA TYR A 66 -15.06 0.36 -6.12
C TYR A 66 -15.93 1.39 -6.87
N TRP A 67 -15.46 2.63 -7.00
CA TRP A 67 -16.13 3.69 -7.74
C TRP A 67 -16.11 3.50 -9.26
N ASP A 68 -15.20 2.67 -9.80
CA ASP A 68 -15.14 2.37 -11.22
C ASP A 68 -15.94 1.10 -11.59
N MET A 69 -16.51 0.41 -10.59
CA MET A 69 -17.31 -0.80 -10.82
C MET A 69 -18.69 -0.43 -11.40
N THR A 70 -19.07 -1.09 -12.51
CA THR A 70 -20.36 -0.91 -13.19
C THR A 70 -20.95 -2.25 -13.66
N GLY A 71 -22.27 -2.30 -13.87
CA GLY A 71 -22.96 -3.50 -14.39
C GLY A 71 -23.00 -4.67 -13.39
N ASP A 72 -22.86 -5.90 -13.90
CA ASP A 72 -22.89 -7.15 -13.12
C ASP A 72 -21.82 -7.22 -12.01
N ALA A 73 -20.79 -6.37 -12.07
CA ALA A 73 -19.76 -6.28 -11.03
C ALA A 73 -20.25 -5.63 -9.71
N VAL A 74 -21.42 -4.96 -9.73
CA VAL A 74 -22.03 -4.29 -8.55
C VAL A 74 -23.11 -5.16 -7.90
N LEU A 75 -23.64 -6.16 -8.62
CA LEU A 75 -24.72 -7.00 -8.10
C LEU A 75 -24.18 -7.95 -7.03
N PRO A 76 -24.85 -8.06 -5.85
CA PRO A 76 -24.51 -9.09 -4.89
C PRO A 76 -24.76 -10.46 -5.53
N ASN A 77 -23.74 -11.32 -5.41
CA ASN A 77 -23.73 -12.70 -5.85
C ASN A 77 -24.82 -13.56 -5.20
#